data_AF-A0A2V9HC97-F1
#
_entry.id   AF-A0A2V9HC97-F1
#
_cell.length_a   1.000
_cell.length_b   1.000
_cell.length_c   1.000
_cell.angle_alpha   90.00
_cell.angle_beta   90.00
_cell.angle_gamma   90.00
#
_symmetry.space_group_name_H-M   'P 1'
#
loop_
_entity.id
_entity.type
_entity.pdbx_description
1 polymer ?
#
loop_
_entity_poly.entity_id
_entity_poly.type
_entity_poly.pdbx_seq_one_letter_code
_entity_poly.pdbx_strand_id
1 'polypeptide(L)'
;MIPKFGPLKVLQFKTPTPQTEQMFEASFNATLDRYRKLLTGIREGQIDLPNDNFDVGESTGPGKYRLNDEAHAKLLDKLAEKNFVGATPGVKAELSHFFAEPDAPYATKRNAKAWAKVQTQLQQLKAVATAPGIADSSLASPSAAVP
;
A
#
# COMPACT_ATOMS: atom_id res chain seq x y z
N MET A 1 30.69 26.40 25.54
CA MET A 1 29.26 26.38 25.89
C MET A 1 28.45 26.90 24.71
N ILE A 2 27.41 26.17 24.28
CA ILE A 2 26.50 26.63 23.21
C ILE A 2 25.35 27.42 23.87
N PRO A 3 25.07 28.67 23.46
CA PRO A 3 24.02 29.47 24.07
C PRO A 3 22.63 28.86 23.86
N LYS A 4 21.77 28.94 24.89
CA LYS A 4 20.44 28.31 24.93
C LYS A 4 19.32 29.14 24.23
N PHE A 5 19.68 30.23 23.57
CA PHE A 5 18.79 31.18 22.94
C PHE A 5 19.28 31.54 21.54
N GLY A 6 18.38 32.05 20.70
CA GLY A 6 18.71 32.43 19.32
C GLY A 6 18.98 31.23 18.39
N PRO A 7 19.59 31.47 17.21
CA PRO A 7 19.71 30.48 16.13
C PRO A 7 20.53 29.23 16.49
N LEU A 8 21.32 29.27 17.57
CA LEU A 8 22.14 28.15 18.05
C LEU A 8 21.39 27.16 18.96
N LYS A 9 20.13 27.43 19.30
CA LYS A 9 19.27 26.54 20.13
C LYS A 9 19.03 25.17 19.48
N VAL A 10 19.04 25.08 18.15
CA VAL A 10 18.82 23.83 17.40
C VAL A 10 19.95 22.80 17.59
N LEU A 11 21.14 23.24 18.01
CA LEU A 11 22.30 22.37 18.23
C LEU A 11 22.33 21.75 19.64
N GLN A 12 21.30 21.98 20.46
CA GLN A 12 21.20 21.36 21.78
C GLN A 12 20.85 19.89 21.67
N PHE A 13 21.73 19.05 22.21
CA PHE A 13 21.43 17.65 22.46
C PHE A 13 20.27 17.53 23.46
N LYS A 14 19.19 16.86 23.06
CA LYS A 14 18.10 16.48 23.96
C LYS A 14 18.22 14.99 24.22
N THR A 15 18.52 14.62 25.47
CA THR A 15 18.40 13.24 25.91
C THR A 15 16.93 12.81 25.88
N PRO A 16 16.62 11.57 25.45
CA PRO A 16 15.31 10.97 25.68
C PRO A 16 14.90 11.09 27.16
N THR A 17 13.61 11.30 27.42
CA THR A 17 13.09 11.20 28.79
C THR A 17 13.00 9.71 29.18
N PRO A 18 12.90 9.37 30.48
CA PRO A 18 12.65 7.99 30.88
C PRO A 18 11.42 7.37 30.19
N GLN A 19 10.38 8.18 29.93
CA GLN A 19 9.21 7.74 29.18
C GLN A 19 9.55 7.42 27.72
N THR A 20 10.34 8.26 27.05
CA THR A 20 10.79 8.00 25.67
C THR A 20 11.68 6.76 25.58
N GLU A 21 12.53 6.53 26.58
CA GLU A 21 13.35 5.33 26.69
C GLU A 21 12.48 4.07 26.85
N GLN A 22 11.47 4.11 27.72
CA GLN A 22 10.48 3.02 27.84
C GLN A 22 9.71 2.76 26.53
N MET A 23 9.32 3.82 25.81
CA MET A 23 8.69 3.68 24.49
C MET A 23 9.63 3.00 23.49
N PHE A 24 10.90 3.37 23.50
CA PHE A 24 11.91 2.75 22.64
C PHE A 24 12.10 1.27 22.98
N GLU A 25 12.31 0.92 24.25
CA GLU A 25 12.44 -0.47 24.70
C GLU A 25 11.22 -1.31 24.32
N ALA A 26 10.01 -0.77 24.54
CA ALA A 26 8.76 -1.42 24.15
C ALA A 26 8.69 -1.66 22.63
N SER A 27 9.06 -0.66 21.82
CA SER A 27 9.07 -0.79 20.36
C SER A 27 10.08 -1.84 19.87
N PHE A 28 11.24 -1.92 20.52
CA PHE A 28 12.28 -2.87 20.19
C PHE A 28 11.85 -4.31 20.51
N ASN A 29 11.30 -4.53 21.70
CA ASN A 29 10.77 -5.83 22.10
C ASN A 29 9.61 -6.27 21.18
N ALA A 30 8.67 -5.37 20.87
CA ALA A 30 7.57 -5.66 19.95
C ALA A 30 8.06 -6.04 18.54
N THR A 31 9.12 -5.36 18.04
CA THR A 31 9.72 -5.66 16.74
C THR A 31 10.36 -7.04 16.73
N LEU A 32 11.13 -7.39 17.76
CA LEU A 32 11.74 -8.72 17.90
C LEU A 32 10.68 -9.82 17.98
N ASP A 33 9.62 -9.61 18.75
CA ASP A 33 8.54 -10.58 18.89
C ASP A 33 7.78 -10.79 17.57
N ARG A 34 7.46 -9.71 16.84
CA ARG A 34 6.85 -9.80 15.51
C ARG A 34 7.76 -10.56 14.55
N TYR A 35 9.05 -10.25 14.54
CA TYR A 35 10.01 -10.90 13.66
C TYR A 35 10.16 -12.41 13.95
N ARG A 36 10.26 -12.81 15.23
CA ARG A 36 10.30 -14.22 15.62
C ARG A 36 9.04 -14.98 15.20
N LYS A 37 7.86 -14.36 15.34
CA LYS A 37 6.60 -14.94 14.86
C LYS A 37 6.60 -15.14 13.35
N LEU A 38 7.07 -14.15 12.58
CA LEU A 38 7.19 -14.29 11.12
C LEU A 38 8.15 -15.41 10.72
N LEU A 39 9.30 -15.54 11.39
CA LEU A 39 10.25 -16.64 11.13
C LEU A 39 9.64 -18.01 11.46
N THR A 40 8.86 -18.10 12.54
CA THR A 40 8.14 -19.33 12.91
C THR A 40 7.08 -19.66 11.86
N GLY A 41 6.29 -18.67 11.43
CA GLY A 41 5.29 -18.82 10.38
C GLY A 41 5.90 -19.29 9.05
N ILE A 42 7.07 -18.78 8.67
CA ILE A 42 7.82 -19.29 7.49
C ILE A 42 8.12 -20.78 7.64
N ARG A 43 8.60 -21.21 8.81
CA ARG A 43 8.94 -22.62 9.07
C ARG A 43 7.70 -23.52 9.00
N GLU A 44 6.56 -23.03 9.44
CA GLU A 44 5.29 -23.76 9.49
C GLU A 44 4.50 -23.67 8.17
N GLY A 45 4.98 -22.90 7.19
CA GLY A 45 4.26 -22.63 5.93
C GLY A 45 3.04 -21.72 6.12
N GLN A 46 2.93 -21.04 7.25
CA GLN A 46 1.84 -20.14 7.64
C GLN A 46 2.37 -18.71 7.76
N ILE A 47 2.76 -18.10 6.64
CA ILE A 47 3.20 -16.71 6.62
C ILE A 47 2.04 -15.80 6.19
N ASP A 48 1.75 -14.81 7.03
CA ASP A 48 0.88 -13.68 6.68
C ASP A 48 1.72 -12.39 6.69
N LEU A 49 1.77 -11.72 5.55
CA LEU A 49 2.46 -10.44 5.34
C LEU A 49 1.43 -9.39 4.94
N PRO A 50 0.76 -8.76 5.91
CA PRO A 50 -0.21 -7.72 5.61
C PRO A 50 0.46 -6.56 4.88
N ASN A 51 -0.27 -5.97 3.92
CA ASN A 51 0.14 -4.76 3.22
C ASN A 51 -0.07 -3.52 4.11
N ASP A 52 0.63 -3.48 5.24
CA ASP A 52 0.60 -2.37 6.18
C ASP A 52 1.28 -1.15 5.56
N ASN A 53 0.71 0.03 5.78
CA ASN A 53 1.30 1.27 5.33
C ASN A 53 2.53 1.61 6.18
N PHE A 54 3.65 1.95 5.53
CA PHE A 54 4.92 2.21 6.22
C PHE A 54 4.92 3.46 7.10
N ASP A 55 4.07 4.45 6.82
CA ASP A 55 4.02 5.70 7.59
C ASP A 55 3.20 5.55 8.88
N VAL A 56 2.19 4.68 8.89
CA VAL A 56 1.27 4.50 10.03
C VAL A 56 1.39 3.14 10.74
N GLY A 57 2.03 2.15 10.11
CA GLY A 57 2.25 0.82 10.69
C GLY A 57 1.03 -0.10 10.69
N GLU A 58 -0.01 0.23 9.92
CA GLU A 58 -1.26 -0.54 9.82
C GLU A 58 -1.84 -0.47 8.40
N SER A 59 -2.76 -1.38 8.08
CA SER A 59 -3.50 -1.36 6.81
C SER A 59 -4.33 -0.08 6.65
N THR A 60 -4.16 0.59 5.51
CA THR A 60 -4.87 1.83 5.19
C THR A 60 -5.87 1.59 4.06
N GLY A 61 -7.15 1.70 4.40
CA GLY A 61 -8.24 1.67 3.41
C GLY A 61 -8.56 3.06 2.84
N PRO A 62 -9.60 3.12 1.99
CA PRO A 62 -10.14 4.34 1.40
C PRO A 62 -10.34 5.48 2.40
N GLY A 63 -9.80 6.66 2.11
CA GLY A 63 -10.00 7.87 2.92
C GLY A 63 -9.26 7.88 4.26
N LYS A 64 -8.59 6.79 4.66
CA LYS A 64 -7.84 6.72 5.93
C LYS A 64 -6.48 7.42 5.82
N TYR A 65 -5.81 7.31 4.67
CA TYR A 65 -4.50 7.90 4.45
C TYR A 65 -4.41 8.60 3.11
N ARG A 66 -4.16 9.91 3.14
CA ARG A 66 -4.18 10.79 1.96
C ARG A 66 -3.28 10.29 0.84
N LEU A 67 -2.03 9.91 1.16
CA LEU A 67 -1.09 9.46 0.12
C LEU A 67 -1.50 8.11 -0.47
N ASN A 68 -2.21 7.27 0.29
CA ASN A 68 -2.71 6.01 -0.25
C ASN A 68 -3.79 6.25 -1.32
N ASP A 69 -4.76 7.12 -1.03
CA ASP A 69 -5.80 7.52 -1.99
C ASP A 69 -5.18 8.15 -3.25
N GLU A 70 -4.23 9.06 -3.07
CA GLU A 70 -3.54 9.73 -4.16
C GLU A 70 -2.72 8.76 -5.02
N ALA A 71 -2.05 7.79 -4.39
CA ALA A 71 -1.29 6.75 -5.09
C ALA A 71 -2.20 5.87 -5.94
N HIS A 72 -3.34 5.42 -5.41
CA HIS A 72 -4.32 4.63 -6.15
C HIS A 72 -4.92 5.41 -7.32
N ALA A 73 -5.31 6.67 -7.10
CA ALA A 73 -5.82 7.53 -8.16
C ALA A 73 -4.78 7.76 -9.28
N LYS A 74 -3.50 7.96 -8.90
CA LYS A 74 -2.40 8.13 -9.85
C LYS A 74 -2.08 6.86 -10.62
N LEU A 75 -2.14 5.69 -9.97
CA LEU A 75 -1.96 4.40 -10.64
C LEU A 75 -3.07 4.17 -11.67
N LEU A 76 -4.34 4.40 -11.28
CA LEU A 76 -5.48 4.31 -12.18
C LEU A 76 -5.31 5.22 -13.39
N ASP A 77 -4.88 6.46 -13.16
CA ASP A 77 -4.65 7.44 -14.22
C ASP A 77 -3.59 6.98 -15.23
N LYS A 78 -2.44 6.52 -14.73
CA LYS A 78 -1.33 6.03 -15.56
C LYS A 78 -1.70 4.79 -16.37
N LEU A 79 -2.56 3.93 -15.82
CA LEU A 79 -3.05 2.76 -16.55
C LEU A 79 -4.06 3.19 -17.62
N ALA A 80 -4.96 4.12 -17.31
CA ALA A 80 -5.93 4.62 -18.27
C ALA A 80 -5.27 5.34 -19.47
N GLU A 81 -4.19 6.11 -19.24
CA GLU A 81 -3.37 6.72 -20.31
C GLU A 81 -2.85 5.69 -21.33
N LYS A 82 -2.69 4.44 -20.90
CA LYS A 82 -2.22 3.32 -21.71
C LYS A 82 -3.31 2.33 -22.05
N ASN A 83 -4.59 2.70 -21.97
CA ASN A 83 -5.73 1.80 -22.20
C ASN A 83 -5.66 0.51 -21.37
N PHE A 84 -5.11 0.60 -20.16
CA PHE A 84 -4.89 -0.51 -19.24
C PHE A 84 -3.95 -1.62 -19.77
N VAL A 85 -3.13 -1.31 -20.78
CA VAL A 85 -2.06 -2.20 -21.25
C VAL A 85 -1.06 -2.45 -20.11
N GLY A 86 -0.87 -3.72 -19.77
CA GLY A 86 -0.01 -4.14 -18.65
C GLY A 86 -0.70 -4.17 -17.28
N ALA A 87 -1.99 -3.82 -17.18
CA ALA A 87 -2.76 -4.04 -15.96
C ALA A 87 -3.05 -5.54 -15.78
N THR A 88 -2.33 -6.20 -14.86
CA THR A 88 -2.58 -7.60 -14.51
C THR A 88 -3.96 -7.77 -13.86
N PRO A 89 -4.55 -8.97 -13.88
CA PRO A 89 -5.83 -9.21 -13.20
C PRO A 89 -5.82 -8.78 -11.73
N GLY A 90 -4.71 -9.01 -11.01
CA GLY A 90 -4.53 -8.59 -9.62
C GLY A 90 -4.60 -7.07 -9.45
N VAL A 91 -3.96 -6.29 -10.32
CA VAL A 91 -4.02 -4.82 -10.28
C VAL A 91 -5.43 -4.31 -10.58
N LYS A 92 -6.13 -4.92 -11.55
CA LYS A 92 -7.52 -4.54 -11.86
C LYS A 92 -8.44 -4.82 -10.66
N ALA A 93 -8.25 -5.95 -9.99
CA ALA A 93 -9.01 -6.32 -8.79
C ALA A 93 -8.73 -5.36 -7.64
N GLU A 94 -7.46 -5.04 -7.36
CA GLU A 94 -7.05 -4.10 -6.31
C GLU A 94 -7.67 -2.71 -6.53
N LEU A 95 -7.54 -2.15 -7.72
CA LEU A 95 -8.13 -0.84 -8.03
C LEU A 95 -9.67 -0.87 -7.90
N SER A 96 -10.31 -1.95 -8.33
CA SER A 96 -11.76 -2.09 -8.21
C SER A 96 -12.20 -2.21 -6.75
N HIS A 97 -11.42 -2.93 -5.93
CA HIS A 97 -11.65 -3.10 -4.51
C HIS A 97 -11.42 -1.80 -3.74
N PHE A 98 -10.30 -1.12 -3.98
CA PHE A 98 -9.95 0.14 -3.32
C PHE A 98 -11.01 1.21 -3.56
N PHE A 99 -11.58 1.30 -4.76
CA PHE A 99 -12.63 2.27 -5.07
C PHE A 99 -14.06 1.72 -4.92
N ALA A 100 -14.25 0.57 -4.25
CA ALA A 100 -15.55 -0.10 -4.13
C ALA A 100 -16.55 0.67 -3.25
N GLU A 101 -16.07 1.49 -2.32
CA GLU A 101 -16.90 2.28 -1.40
C GLU A 101 -17.07 3.71 -1.93
N PRO A 102 -18.17 4.06 -2.61
CA PRO A 102 -18.28 5.36 -3.29
C PRO A 102 -18.39 6.52 -2.30
N ASP A 103 -18.83 6.26 -1.08
CA ASP A 103 -19.08 7.26 -0.03
C ASP A 103 -17.86 7.51 0.86
N ALA A 104 -16.82 6.67 0.78
CA ALA A 104 -15.60 6.85 1.55
C ALA A 104 -14.99 8.25 1.32
N PRO A 105 -14.37 8.87 2.34
CA PRO A 105 -13.89 10.24 2.27
C PRO A 105 -12.53 10.33 1.55
N TYR A 106 -12.43 9.79 0.32
CA TYR A 106 -11.17 9.80 -0.45
C TYR A 106 -10.59 11.22 -0.52
N ALA A 107 -9.29 11.34 -0.31
CA ALA A 107 -8.59 12.60 -0.46
C ALA A 107 -8.82 13.24 -1.83
N THR A 108 -8.93 12.42 -2.89
CA THR A 108 -9.17 12.87 -4.28
C THR A 108 -10.51 13.59 -4.44
N LYS A 109 -11.52 13.31 -3.59
CA LYS A 109 -12.84 14.00 -3.62
C LYS A 109 -12.74 15.49 -3.31
N ARG A 110 -11.67 15.95 -2.65
CA ARG A 110 -11.41 17.38 -2.43
C ARG A 110 -11.26 18.17 -3.73
N ASN A 111 -10.99 17.49 -4.85
CA ASN A 111 -10.97 18.07 -6.18
C ASN A 111 -12.02 17.38 -7.07
N ALA A 112 -13.13 18.06 -7.31
CA ALA A 112 -14.25 17.52 -8.08
C ALA A 112 -13.86 17.04 -9.50
N LYS A 113 -12.95 17.76 -10.17
CA LYS A 113 -12.46 17.37 -11.50
C LYS A 113 -11.62 16.10 -11.45
N ALA A 114 -10.73 16.00 -10.46
CA ALA A 114 -9.93 14.78 -10.26
C ALA A 114 -10.82 13.59 -9.90
N TRP A 115 -11.85 13.79 -9.06
CA TRP A 115 -12.79 12.74 -8.71
C TRP A 115 -13.63 12.27 -9.90
N ALA A 116 -14.15 13.19 -10.72
CA ALA A 116 -14.87 12.83 -11.95
C ALA A 116 -13.97 12.04 -12.92
N LYS A 117 -12.67 12.38 -13.00
CA LYS A 117 -11.68 11.63 -13.78
C LYS A 117 -11.55 10.20 -13.26
N VAL A 118 -11.38 10.01 -11.96
CA VAL A 118 -11.33 8.68 -11.32
C VAL A 118 -12.58 7.86 -11.67
N GLN A 119 -13.79 8.43 -11.52
CA GLN A 119 -15.04 7.74 -11.85
C GLN A 119 -15.10 7.29 -13.31
N THR A 120 -14.66 8.15 -14.24
CA THR A 120 -14.59 7.82 -15.67
C THR A 120 -13.61 6.68 -15.93
N GLN A 121 -12.44 6.72 -15.31
CA GLN A 121 -11.40 5.70 -15.48
C GLN A 121 -11.81 4.35 -14.87
N LEU A 122 -12.57 4.36 -13.77
CA LEU A 122 -13.16 3.14 -13.21
C LEU A 122 -14.18 2.49 -14.16
N GLN A 123 -14.97 3.30 -14.89
CA GLN A 123 -15.86 2.77 -15.91
C GLN A 123 -15.07 2.14 -17.06
N GLN A 124 -13.99 2.78 -17.52
CA GLN A 124 -13.11 2.23 -18.54
C GLN A 124 -12.44 0.92 -18.09
N LEU A 125 -11.96 0.87 -16.84
CA LEU A 125 -11.38 -0.33 -16.25
C LEU A 125 -12.37 -1.51 -16.27
N LYS A 126 -13.65 -1.26 -15.89
CA LYS A 126 -14.71 -2.27 -15.93
C LYS A 126 -15.02 -2.75 -17.35
N ALA A 127 -15.03 -1.85 -18.33
CA ALA A 127 -15.23 -2.22 -19.73
C ALA A 127 -14.12 -3.14 -20.26
N VAL A 128 -12.85 -2.83 -19.94
CA VAL A 128 -11.70 -3.65 -20.34
C VAL A 128 -11.65 -4.99 -19.58
N ALA A 129 -12.19 -5.06 -18.36
CA ALA A 129 -12.29 -6.32 -17.62
C ALA A 129 -13.39 -7.25 -18.15
N THR A 130 -14.44 -6.70 -18.78
CA THR A 130 -15.58 -7.46 -19.31
C THR A 130 -15.40 -7.86 -20.77
N ALA A 131 -14.46 -7.23 -21.50
CA ALA A 131 -14.09 -7.65 -22.84
C ALA A 131 -13.51 -9.08 -22.80
N PRO A 132 -13.96 -10.02 -23.66
CA PRO A 132 -13.39 -11.36 -23.71
C PRO A 132 -11.92 -11.28 -24.11
N GLY A 133 -11.04 -11.42 -23.12
CA GLY A 133 -9.62 -11.66 -23.34
C GLY A 133 -9.43 -13.09 -23.80
N ILE A 134 -8.91 -13.24 -25.02
CA ILE A 134 -8.48 -14.48 -25.64
C ILE A 134 -7.82 -15.36 -24.58
N ALA A 135 -8.40 -16.56 -24.38
CA ALA A 135 -7.83 -17.58 -23.53
C ALA A 135 -6.34 -17.75 -23.89
N ASP A 136 -5.46 -17.54 -22.92
CA ASP A 136 -4.09 -18.01 -22.98
C ASP A 136 -4.15 -19.54 -23.09
N SER A 137 -4.27 -20.01 -24.32
CA SER A 137 -4.17 -21.41 -24.67
C SER A 137 -2.70 -21.73 -24.87
N SER A 138 -2.27 -22.75 -24.14
CA SER A 138 -0.98 -23.43 -24.24
C SER A 138 0.13 -22.84 -23.38
N LEU A 139 0.32 -23.47 -22.22
CA LEU A 139 1.56 -24.16 -21.91
C LEU A 139 1.18 -25.48 -21.24
N ALA A 140 0.98 -26.49 -22.08
CA ALA A 140 1.00 -27.88 -21.64
C ALA A 140 2.35 -28.16 -20.99
N SER A 141 2.33 -28.65 -19.76
CA SER A 141 3.53 -29.08 -19.03
C SER A 141 4.15 -30.29 -19.75
N PRO A 142 5.46 -30.29 -20.08
CA PRO A 142 6.16 -31.54 -20.27
C PRO A 142 6.47 -32.12 -18.89
N SER A 143 5.88 -33.29 -18.64
CA SER A 143 6.28 -34.21 -17.59
C SER A 143 7.77 -34.53 -17.73
N ALA A 144 8.55 -34.26 -16.68
CA ALA A 144 9.91 -34.77 -16.54
C ALA A 144 9.94 -35.67 -15.30
N ALA A 145 9.87 -36.97 -15.54
CA ALA A 145 10.36 -37.98 -14.63
C ALA A 145 11.88 -37.80 -14.44
N VAL A 146 12.36 -37.94 -13.22
CA VAL A 146 13.80 -38.01 -12.91
C VAL A 146 14.05 -39.37 -12.25
N PRO A 147 15.11 -40.10 -12.65
CA PRO A 147 15.46 -41.42 -12.13
C PRO A 147 15.89 -41.42 -10.66
#